data_AF-A0A1Q9VWZ4-F1
#
_entry.id   AF-A0A1Q9VWZ4-F1
#
_cell.length_a   1.000
_cell.length_b   1.000
_cell.length_c   1.000
_cell.angle_alpha   90.00
_cell.angle_beta   90.00
_cell.angle_gamma   90.00
#
_symmetry.space_group_name_H-M   'P 1'
#
loop_
_entity.id
_entity.type
_entity.pdbx_description
1 polymer ?
#
loop_
_entity_poly.entity_id
_entity_poly.type
_entity_poly.pdbx_seq_one_letter_code
_entity_poly.pdbx_strand_id
1 'polypeptide(L)'
;MTAGVFLIAGCSSGDEDAPAPTFADQAESVEDVDPAAFERSGTTSFDYRTGAEGTGTCIIDTEAAVTCTGDVPDDAPDIEVPPFEQQRPGAARITADGITYTMVEGAPPAPAALEPGQRLTVGDASCEMNEDAELGCSVGETNMDISGDDSTMTLTGDVLDHEYHVSASETSVTETPERPAGVDGDYSETDELVSAGTTCGAASGNTLVEVREGSVSCLDAQAVVDEYRERRDSEGGGTTMAMRVGEWDCSIPTAGRAAELDAGEVCYGPDDVVIATPPGSVQP
;
A
#
# COMPACT_ATOMS: atom_id res chain seq x y z
N MET A 1 86.01 6.58 -25.38
CA MET A 1 85.65 7.63 -24.41
C MET A 1 84.15 7.51 -24.16
N THR A 2 83.55 7.44 -22.99
CA THR A 2 83.88 7.08 -21.61
C THR A 2 82.50 6.82 -21.00
N ALA A 3 82.33 5.75 -20.23
CA ALA A 3 81.08 5.44 -19.54
C ALA A 3 80.71 6.53 -18.52
N GLY A 4 79.41 6.69 -18.26
CA GLY A 4 78.89 7.55 -17.19
C GLY A 4 77.49 7.13 -16.79
N VAL A 5 77.40 6.11 -15.94
CA VAL A 5 76.22 5.81 -15.12
C VAL A 5 76.12 6.87 -14.02
N PHE A 6 74.96 7.50 -13.87
CA PHE A 6 74.64 8.31 -12.69
C PHE A 6 73.37 7.76 -12.03
N LEU A 7 73.58 7.16 -10.86
CA LEU A 7 72.56 6.92 -9.83
C LEU A 7 72.28 8.25 -9.13
N ILE A 8 71.00 8.63 -9.01
CA ILE A 8 70.57 9.58 -7.98
C ILE A 8 69.45 8.91 -7.19
N ALA A 9 69.80 8.44 -6.00
CA ALA A 9 68.87 8.28 -4.90
C ALA A 9 68.85 9.62 -4.14
N GLY A 10 67.67 10.22 -4.00
CA GLY A 10 67.46 11.44 -3.22
C GLY A 10 66.14 11.33 -2.48
N CYS A 11 66.23 11.03 -1.18
CA CYS A 11 65.12 10.97 -0.25
C CYS A 11 64.66 12.39 0.12
N SER A 12 63.34 12.59 0.04
CA SER A 12 62.45 13.28 0.98
C SER A 12 63.09 14.27 1.97
N SER A 13 62.75 15.55 1.83
CA SER A 13 62.53 16.55 2.91
C SER A 13 62.21 17.91 2.28
N GLY A 14 61.05 18.50 2.58
CA GLY A 14 60.78 19.92 2.30
C GLY A 14 59.31 20.29 2.29
N ASP A 15 58.85 20.84 3.42
CA ASP A 15 57.75 21.78 3.67
C ASP A 15 56.49 21.75 2.79
N GLU A 16 55.33 21.54 3.45
CA GLU A 16 54.12 22.36 3.30
C GLU A 16 53.07 21.89 4.32
N ASP A 17 53.13 22.45 5.54
CA ASP A 17 52.03 22.42 6.52
C ASP A 17 50.93 23.39 6.04
N ALA A 18 50.34 23.06 4.89
CA ALA A 18 49.08 23.65 4.47
C ALA A 18 47.98 22.71 5.00
N PRO A 19 47.00 23.21 5.78
CA PRO A 19 45.85 22.39 6.10
C PRO A 19 45.24 21.92 4.78
N ALA A 20 45.18 20.60 4.58
CA ALA A 20 44.46 20.01 3.47
C ALA A 20 43.06 20.64 3.46
N PRO A 21 42.52 21.05 2.30
CA PRO A 21 41.14 21.48 2.24
C PRO A 21 40.30 20.32 2.76
N THR A 22 39.73 20.50 3.94
CA THR A 22 38.65 19.66 4.41
C THR A 22 37.52 19.91 3.43
N PHE A 23 37.39 19.05 2.43
CA PHE A 23 36.15 18.90 1.72
C PHE A 23 35.17 18.43 2.78
N ALA A 24 34.43 19.38 3.36
CA ALA A 24 33.20 19.05 4.04
C ALA A 24 32.36 18.40 2.95
N ASP A 25 32.22 17.08 3.05
CA ASP A 25 31.13 16.33 2.45
C ASP A 25 29.88 17.14 2.77
N GLN A 26 29.36 17.86 1.77
CA GLN A 26 28.08 18.52 1.92
C GLN A 26 27.09 17.39 1.90
N ALA A 27 26.77 16.86 3.10
CA ALA A 27 25.63 15.99 3.27
C ALA A 27 24.44 16.77 2.71
N GLU A 28 23.93 16.31 1.56
CA GLU A 28 22.72 16.81 0.96
C GLU A 28 21.64 16.82 2.04
N SER A 29 21.08 18.01 2.31
CA SER A 29 20.12 18.16 3.39
C SER A 29 18.76 17.74 2.88
N VAL A 30 18.37 16.51 3.22
CA VAL A 30 17.03 15.98 2.92
C VAL A 30 16.00 16.69 3.81
N GLU A 31 14.90 17.16 3.20
CA GLU A 31 13.76 17.76 3.88
C GLU A 31 12.74 16.68 4.27
N ASP A 32 12.55 16.47 5.58
CA ASP A 32 11.46 15.63 6.06
C ASP A 32 10.11 16.38 5.92
N VAL A 33 9.20 15.86 5.10
CA VAL A 33 7.88 16.44 4.82
C VAL A 33 6.78 15.83 5.70
N ASP A 34 5.75 16.60 6.02
CA ASP A 34 4.63 16.18 6.87
C ASP A 34 3.71 15.18 6.13
N PRO A 35 3.52 13.94 6.64
CA PRO A 35 2.63 12.95 6.03
C PRO A 35 1.19 13.42 5.86
N ALA A 36 0.72 14.35 6.69
CA ALA A 36 -0.65 14.88 6.58
C ALA A 36 -0.91 15.58 5.23
N ALA A 37 0.14 16.04 4.53
CA ALA A 37 0.03 16.62 3.20
C ALA A 37 -0.27 15.58 2.10
N PHE A 38 -0.03 14.30 2.39
CA PHE A 38 -0.14 13.16 1.49
C PHE A 38 -1.27 12.20 1.88
N GLU A 39 -1.93 12.45 3.01
CA GLU A 39 -3.01 11.62 3.53
C GLU A 39 -4.33 11.84 2.77
N ARG A 40 -4.99 10.73 2.44
CA ARG A 40 -6.37 10.72 1.99
C ARG A 40 -7.06 9.42 2.40
N SER A 41 -8.14 9.55 3.17
CA SER A 41 -9.01 8.43 3.55
C SER A 41 -8.29 7.33 4.35
N GLY A 42 -7.34 7.71 5.21
CA GLY A 42 -6.63 6.79 6.10
C GLY A 42 -5.36 6.16 5.51
N THR A 43 -5.04 6.41 4.24
CA THR A 43 -3.79 6.01 3.62
C THR A 43 -2.97 7.23 3.20
N THR A 44 -1.65 7.08 3.21
CA THR A 44 -0.74 8.10 2.68
C THR A 44 -0.41 7.75 1.23
N SER A 45 -0.56 8.68 0.30
CA SER A 45 -0.25 8.43 -1.11
C SER A 45 0.51 9.61 -1.71
N PHE A 46 1.48 9.31 -2.56
CA PHE A 46 2.26 10.33 -3.26
C PHE A 46 2.58 9.88 -4.68
N ASP A 47 2.57 10.82 -5.60
CA ASP A 47 3.12 10.60 -6.94
C ASP A 47 4.63 10.78 -6.91
N TYR A 48 5.34 10.12 -7.82
CA TYR A 48 6.77 10.29 -8.00
C TYR A 48 7.09 10.48 -9.49
N ARG A 49 8.23 11.11 -9.77
CA ARG A 49 8.79 11.24 -11.11
C ARG A 49 10.27 10.90 -11.09
N THR A 50 10.67 9.97 -11.96
CA THR A 50 12.06 9.54 -12.17
C THR A 50 12.46 9.83 -13.62
N GLY A 51 13.69 10.30 -13.84
CA GLY A 51 14.11 10.68 -15.19
C GLY A 51 13.21 11.76 -15.84
N ALA A 52 13.09 11.73 -17.17
CA ALA A 52 12.25 12.65 -17.94
C ALA A 52 10.81 12.14 -18.11
N GLU A 53 10.62 10.83 -18.24
CA GLU A 53 9.33 10.20 -18.55
C GLU A 53 8.78 9.30 -17.44
N GLY A 54 9.63 8.85 -16.51
CA GLY A 54 9.27 7.92 -15.45
C GLY A 54 8.31 8.57 -14.47
N THR A 55 7.17 7.93 -14.25
CA THR A 55 6.16 8.39 -13.28
C THR A 55 5.47 7.20 -12.67
N GLY A 56 5.00 7.37 -11.44
CA GLY A 56 4.15 6.39 -10.78
C GLY A 56 3.60 6.94 -9.47
N THR A 57 2.93 6.06 -8.73
CA THR A 57 2.31 6.37 -7.46
C THR A 57 2.77 5.36 -6.42
N CYS A 58 3.01 5.85 -5.21
CA CYS A 58 3.26 5.05 -4.02
C CYS A 58 2.16 5.27 -2.99
N ILE A 59 1.82 4.20 -2.27
CA ILE A 59 0.84 4.17 -1.20
C ILE A 59 1.52 3.58 0.03
N ILE A 60 1.39 4.26 1.17
CA ILE A 60 1.74 3.75 2.48
C ILE A 60 0.45 3.50 3.24
N ASP A 61 0.19 2.23 3.57
CA ASP A 61 -1.00 1.81 4.31
C ASP A 61 -0.85 2.05 5.83
N THR A 62 -1.89 1.72 6.59
CA THR A 62 -1.96 1.89 8.05
C THR A 62 -0.95 1.03 8.81
N GLU A 63 -0.45 -0.04 8.17
CA GLU A 63 0.56 -0.94 8.70
C GLU A 63 1.99 -0.52 8.31
N ALA A 64 2.15 0.65 7.69
CA ALA A 64 3.41 1.15 7.17
C ALA A 64 4.05 0.22 6.11
N ALA A 65 3.24 -0.51 5.35
CA ALA A 65 3.75 -1.15 4.14
C ALA A 65 3.73 -0.16 2.98
N VAL A 66 4.77 -0.22 2.13
CA VAL A 66 4.90 0.66 0.97
C VAL A 66 4.60 -0.13 -0.29
N THR A 67 3.61 0.32 -1.08
CA THR A 67 3.30 -0.23 -2.40
C THR A 67 3.51 0.83 -3.46
N CYS A 68 4.38 0.59 -4.43
CA CYS A 68 4.62 1.50 -5.54
C CYS A 68 4.38 0.82 -6.88
N THR A 69 3.87 1.57 -7.86
CA THR A 69 3.85 1.17 -9.27
C THR A 69 5.22 1.35 -9.90
N GLY A 70 5.54 0.61 -10.97
CA GLY A 70 6.76 0.80 -11.76
C GLY A 70 7.10 -0.46 -12.57
N ASP A 71 8.25 -0.46 -13.24
CA ASP A 71 8.75 -1.62 -13.98
C ASP A 71 9.51 -2.55 -13.03
N VAL A 72 8.83 -3.61 -12.59
CA VAL A 72 9.39 -4.66 -11.73
C VAL A 72 10.51 -5.45 -12.42
N PRO A 73 11.42 -6.10 -11.67
CA PRO A 73 12.51 -6.89 -12.24
C PRO A 73 12.05 -7.92 -13.30
N ASP A 74 12.89 -8.19 -14.30
CA ASP A 74 12.61 -9.13 -15.40
C ASP A 74 12.39 -10.57 -14.95
N ASP A 75 12.90 -10.94 -13.78
CA ASP A 75 12.74 -12.25 -13.15
C ASP A 75 11.54 -12.32 -12.19
N ALA A 76 10.77 -11.23 -12.03
CA ALA A 76 9.53 -11.26 -11.27
C ALA A 76 8.54 -12.27 -11.90
N PRO A 77 7.91 -13.14 -11.08
CA PRO A 77 6.92 -14.09 -11.59
C PRO A 77 5.65 -13.35 -12.05
N ASP A 78 4.97 -13.91 -13.05
CA ASP A 78 3.61 -13.49 -13.35
C ASP A 78 2.70 -13.76 -12.14
N ILE A 79 1.83 -12.81 -11.83
CA ILE A 79 0.89 -12.87 -10.72
C ILE A 79 -0.54 -12.97 -11.23
N GLU A 80 -1.40 -13.61 -10.47
CA GLU A 80 -2.84 -13.63 -10.72
C GLU A 80 -3.50 -12.76 -9.66
N VAL A 81 -4.11 -11.66 -10.07
CA VAL A 81 -4.86 -10.76 -9.19
C VAL A 81 -6.26 -10.66 -9.76
N PRO A 82 -7.24 -11.42 -9.24
CA PRO A 82 -8.61 -11.37 -9.72
C PRO A 82 -9.16 -9.93 -9.73
N PRO A 83 -9.95 -9.55 -10.76
CA PRO A 83 -10.48 -10.37 -11.85
C PRO A 83 -9.53 -10.51 -13.07
N PHE A 84 -8.27 -10.06 -12.97
CA PHE A 84 -7.33 -10.10 -14.09
C PHE A 84 -6.73 -11.48 -14.27
N GLU A 85 -6.51 -11.84 -15.53
CA GLU A 85 -5.75 -13.04 -15.87
C GLU A 85 -4.30 -12.89 -15.39
N GLN A 86 -3.63 -14.03 -15.20
CA GLN A 86 -2.21 -14.07 -14.86
C GLN A 86 -1.39 -13.18 -15.82
N GLN A 87 -0.67 -12.23 -15.25
CA GLN A 87 0.10 -11.23 -16.00
C GLN A 87 1.31 -10.74 -15.21
N ARG A 88 2.21 -10.05 -15.91
CA ARG A 88 3.39 -9.44 -15.29
C ARG A 88 2.94 -8.37 -14.27
N PRO A 89 3.51 -8.36 -13.06
CA PRO A 89 3.20 -7.34 -12.06
C PRO A 89 3.54 -5.93 -12.57
N GLY A 90 2.74 -4.96 -12.17
CA GLY A 90 2.99 -3.52 -12.42
C GLY A 90 3.37 -2.76 -11.16
N ALA A 91 3.54 -3.46 -10.04
CA ALA A 91 3.83 -2.89 -8.74
C ALA A 91 4.52 -3.91 -7.83
N ALA A 92 5.18 -3.41 -6.79
CA ALA A 92 5.65 -4.21 -5.68
C ALA A 92 5.19 -3.59 -4.35
N ARG A 93 5.02 -4.43 -3.34
CA ARG A 93 4.78 -4.06 -1.95
C ARG A 93 5.97 -4.52 -1.11
N ILE A 94 6.49 -3.65 -0.26
CA ILE A 94 7.52 -3.97 0.74
C ILE A 94 6.95 -3.83 2.15
N THR A 95 7.27 -4.81 2.99
CA THR A 95 7.05 -4.80 4.43
C THR A 95 8.36 -5.16 5.14
N ALA A 96 8.36 -5.11 6.48
CA ALA A 96 9.47 -5.63 7.25
C ALA A 96 9.70 -7.15 7.07
N ASP A 97 8.68 -7.90 6.65
CA ASP A 97 8.76 -9.34 6.41
C ASP A 97 9.32 -9.69 5.03
N GLY A 98 9.12 -8.82 4.03
CA GLY A 98 9.68 -9.03 2.70
C GLY A 98 8.92 -8.31 1.58
N ILE A 99 9.05 -8.86 0.38
CA ILE A 99 8.57 -8.29 -0.88
C ILE A 99 7.40 -9.13 -1.40
N THR A 100 6.34 -8.46 -1.85
CA THR A 100 5.23 -9.08 -2.59
C THR A 100 5.00 -8.35 -3.91
N TYR A 101 4.97 -9.08 -5.02
CA TYR A 101 4.60 -8.50 -6.33
C TYR A 101 3.09 -8.35 -6.44
N THR A 102 2.62 -7.24 -6.99
CA THR A 102 1.20 -6.89 -7.04
C THR A 102 0.86 -6.01 -8.25
N MET A 103 -0.38 -5.53 -8.30
CA MET A 103 -0.88 -4.56 -9.27
C MET A 103 -1.64 -3.48 -8.51
N VAL A 104 -1.42 -2.21 -8.88
CA VAL A 104 -2.21 -1.09 -8.35
C VAL A 104 -3.15 -0.62 -9.43
N GLU A 105 -4.45 -0.71 -9.16
CA GLU A 105 -5.49 -0.29 -10.08
C GLU A 105 -6.40 0.78 -9.49
N GLY A 106 -6.73 1.78 -10.31
CA GLY A 106 -7.78 2.75 -9.98
C GLY A 106 -7.48 3.61 -8.75
N ALA A 107 -6.22 3.67 -8.31
CA ALA A 107 -5.81 4.53 -7.21
C ALA A 107 -6.23 5.97 -7.51
N PRO A 108 -6.90 6.66 -6.56
CA PRO A 108 -7.20 8.08 -6.72
C PRO A 108 -5.89 8.85 -6.94
N PRO A 109 -5.91 9.98 -7.67
CA PRO A 109 -4.73 10.80 -7.84
C PRO A 109 -4.20 11.20 -6.46
N ALA A 110 -2.89 11.04 -6.27
CA ALA A 110 -2.25 11.37 -5.02
C ALA A 110 -2.48 12.86 -4.68
N PRO A 111 -2.60 13.22 -3.39
CA PRO A 111 -2.75 14.63 -2.99
C PRO A 111 -1.57 15.52 -3.43
N ALA A 112 -0.36 14.95 -3.45
CA ALA A 112 0.87 15.64 -3.79
C ALA A 112 1.91 14.65 -4.36
N ALA A 113 2.97 15.19 -4.97
CA ALA A 113 4.14 14.43 -5.38
C ALA A 113 5.26 14.57 -4.33
N LEU A 114 6.09 13.54 -4.18
CA LEU A 114 7.32 13.62 -3.39
C LEU A 114 8.43 14.16 -4.29
N GLU A 115 8.92 15.38 -4.00
CA GLU A 115 9.87 16.09 -4.85
C GLU A 115 11.32 15.76 -4.49
N PRO A 116 12.29 15.95 -5.41
CA PRO A 116 13.71 15.75 -5.13
C PRO A 116 14.21 16.47 -3.88
N GLY A 117 14.98 15.75 -3.07
CA GLY A 117 15.48 16.21 -1.77
C GLY A 117 14.47 16.07 -0.62
N GLN A 118 13.29 15.46 -0.85
CA GLN A 118 12.28 15.26 0.20
C GLN A 118 12.23 13.81 0.69
N ARG A 119 11.91 13.67 1.98
CA ARG A 119 11.64 12.38 2.63
C ARG A 119 10.31 12.40 3.35
N LEU A 120 9.55 11.34 3.15
CA LEU A 120 8.29 11.07 3.81
C LEU A 120 8.45 9.84 4.70
N THR A 121 8.08 9.98 5.98
CA THR A 121 8.14 8.88 6.96
C THR A 121 6.76 8.65 7.59
N VAL A 122 6.27 7.40 7.54
CA VAL A 122 4.99 6.99 8.12
C VAL A 122 5.19 5.69 8.86
N GLY A 123 5.06 5.71 10.19
CA GLY A 123 5.37 4.54 11.02
C GLY A 123 6.81 4.09 10.82
N ASP A 124 6.98 2.83 10.42
CA ASP A 124 8.29 2.23 10.13
C ASP A 124 8.73 2.35 8.66
N ALA A 125 7.87 2.91 7.80
CA ALA A 125 8.19 3.19 6.41
C ALA A 125 8.87 4.54 6.23
N SER A 126 9.88 4.58 5.37
CA SER A 126 10.54 5.81 4.93
C SER A 126 10.76 5.77 3.43
N CYS A 127 10.24 6.77 2.72
CA CYS A 127 10.45 7.00 1.29
C CYS A 127 11.15 8.34 1.06
N GLU A 128 12.21 8.34 0.28
CA GLU A 128 13.01 9.52 -0.04
C GLU A 128 13.19 9.62 -1.55
N MET A 129 12.96 10.82 -2.08
CA MET A 129 13.36 11.17 -3.43
C MET A 129 14.71 11.89 -3.34
N ASN A 130 15.78 11.30 -3.87
CA ASN A 130 17.11 11.92 -3.84
C ASN A 130 17.20 13.12 -4.82
N GLU A 131 18.31 13.87 -4.78
CA GLU A 131 18.49 15.03 -5.68
C GLU A 131 18.55 14.65 -7.18
N ASP A 132 18.90 13.40 -7.48
CA ASP A 132 18.95 12.84 -8.85
C ASP A 132 17.58 12.32 -9.34
N ALA A 133 16.52 12.54 -8.57
CA ALA A 133 15.16 12.05 -8.84
C ALA A 133 15.08 10.52 -8.96
N GLU A 134 15.74 9.83 -8.03
CA GLU A 134 15.58 8.40 -7.76
C GLU A 134 14.84 8.23 -6.44
N LEU A 135 13.79 7.40 -6.45
CA LEU A 135 12.97 7.14 -5.27
C LEU A 135 13.52 5.91 -4.55
N GLY A 136 13.88 6.07 -3.28
CA GLY A 136 14.22 4.96 -2.38
C GLY A 136 13.20 4.85 -1.25
N CYS A 137 12.56 3.69 -1.11
CA CYS A 137 11.65 3.36 -0.01
C CYS A 137 12.20 2.20 0.82
N SER A 138 12.02 2.27 2.13
CA SER A 138 12.52 1.28 3.08
C SER A 138 11.47 0.97 4.15
N VAL A 139 11.38 -0.31 4.52
CA VAL A 139 10.63 -0.81 5.68
C VAL A 139 11.49 -1.85 6.36
N GLY A 140 12.10 -1.49 7.49
CA GLY A 140 13.08 -2.35 8.17
C GLY A 140 14.32 -2.60 7.31
N GLU A 141 14.60 -3.88 6.98
CA GLU A 141 15.72 -4.27 6.12
C GLU A 141 15.33 -4.41 4.63
N THR A 142 14.03 -4.32 4.33
CA THR A 142 13.49 -4.41 2.96
C THR A 142 13.52 -3.05 2.29
N ASN A 143 14.01 -2.99 1.05
CA ASN A 143 14.15 -1.74 0.29
C ASN A 143 13.60 -1.89 -1.13
N MET A 144 13.10 -0.77 -1.65
CA MET A 144 12.65 -0.60 -3.02
C MET A 144 13.25 0.69 -3.57
N ASP A 145 14.02 0.59 -4.63
CA ASP A 145 14.59 1.72 -5.35
C ASP A 145 13.96 1.80 -6.75
N ILE A 146 13.52 2.99 -7.17
CA ILE A 146 12.89 3.26 -8.48
C ILE A 146 13.66 4.37 -9.17
N SER A 147 14.12 4.11 -10.40
CA SER A 147 14.92 5.09 -11.14
C SER A 147 14.71 5.00 -12.66
N GLY A 148 15.26 5.99 -13.37
CA GLY A 148 15.26 6.04 -14.84
C GLY A 148 13.92 6.42 -15.47
N ASP A 149 13.94 6.55 -16.80
CA ASP A 149 12.77 6.96 -17.60
C ASP A 149 11.66 5.90 -17.64
N ASP A 150 12.02 4.63 -17.40
CA ASP A 150 11.08 3.50 -17.40
C ASP A 150 10.54 3.18 -15.98
N SER A 151 10.92 3.96 -14.95
CA SER A 151 10.61 3.67 -13.54
C SER A 151 11.03 2.24 -13.12
N THR A 152 12.25 1.85 -13.48
CA THR A 152 12.79 0.52 -13.19
C THR A 152 12.97 0.34 -11.69
N MET A 153 12.45 -0.77 -11.17
CA MET A 153 12.54 -1.14 -9.77
C MET A 153 13.73 -2.06 -9.49
N THR A 154 14.45 -1.76 -8.43
CA THR A 154 15.38 -2.69 -7.76
C THR A 154 14.83 -2.98 -6.37
N LEU A 155 14.72 -4.26 -6.03
CA LEU A 155 14.15 -4.70 -4.75
C LEU A 155 15.22 -5.45 -3.95
N THR A 156 15.35 -5.11 -2.67
CA THR A 156 16.24 -5.80 -1.74
C THR A 156 15.44 -6.34 -0.58
N GLY A 157 15.45 -7.66 -0.40
CA GLY A 157 14.70 -8.37 0.63
C GLY A 157 14.34 -9.78 0.17
N ASP A 158 13.68 -10.53 1.04
CA ASP A 158 13.14 -11.84 0.68
C ASP A 158 11.82 -11.66 -0.08
N VAL A 159 11.70 -12.30 -1.25
CA VAL A 159 10.41 -12.40 -1.93
C VAL A 159 9.58 -13.39 -1.16
N LEU A 160 8.45 -12.93 -0.64
CA LEU A 160 7.49 -13.78 0.04
C LEU A 160 6.79 -14.62 -1.02
N ASP A 161 6.99 -15.93 -0.96
CA ASP A 161 6.22 -16.86 -1.77
C ASP A 161 4.75 -16.66 -1.44
N HIS A 162 3.93 -16.49 -2.47
CA HIS A 162 2.46 -16.50 -2.38
C HIS A 162 1.92 -17.89 -2.02
N GLU A 163 2.72 -18.75 -1.35
CA GLU A 163 2.22 -19.96 -0.72
C GLU A 163 1.28 -19.50 0.40
N TYR A 164 -0.02 -19.70 0.15
CA TYR A 164 -1.11 -19.72 1.12
C TYR A 164 -0.66 -20.20 2.50
N HIS A 165 -0.13 -19.29 3.31
CA HIS A 165 0.17 -19.57 4.70
C HIS A 165 -1.14 -19.45 5.46
N VAL A 166 -1.93 -20.53 5.42
CA VAL A 166 -2.92 -20.84 6.44
C VAL A 166 -2.15 -21.09 7.74
N SER A 167 -1.69 -20.02 8.38
CA SER A 167 -1.23 -20.07 9.75
C SER A 167 -2.46 -19.96 10.64
N ALA A 168 -3.11 -21.10 10.86
CA ALA A 168 -4.08 -21.26 11.92
C ALA A 168 -3.40 -20.89 13.26
N SER A 169 -3.72 -19.71 13.77
CA SER A 169 -3.49 -19.37 15.17
C SER A 169 -4.84 -19.30 15.85
N GLU A 170 -5.22 -20.40 16.47
CA GLU A 170 -6.26 -20.43 17.49
C GLU A 170 -5.87 -19.45 18.62
N THR A 171 -6.72 -18.48 18.95
CA THR A 171 -7.36 -18.32 20.27
C THR A 171 -7.89 -16.89 20.50
N SER A 172 -9.21 -16.81 20.64
CA SER A 172 -10.01 -16.00 21.59
C SER A 172 -9.36 -14.80 22.30
N VAL A 173 -10.01 -13.62 22.29
CA VAL A 173 -10.71 -13.04 23.47
C VAL A 173 -11.83 -12.09 23.01
N THR A 174 -13.01 -12.29 23.59
CA THR A 174 -14.17 -11.38 23.59
C THR A 174 -13.90 -10.14 24.44
N GLU A 175 -13.97 -8.93 23.87
CA GLU A 175 -14.34 -7.73 24.64
C GLU A 175 -15.35 -6.88 23.87
N THR A 176 -16.54 -6.75 24.48
CA THR A 176 -17.68 -5.95 24.02
C THR A 176 -17.39 -4.46 24.23
N PRO A 177 -17.40 -3.60 23.19
CA PRO A 177 -17.34 -2.16 23.39
C PRO A 177 -18.70 -1.62 23.85
N GLU A 178 -18.69 -0.76 24.87
CA GLU A 178 -19.89 -0.10 25.37
C GLU A 178 -20.39 1.02 24.42
N ARG A 179 -21.72 1.07 24.29
CA ARG A 179 -22.52 1.80 23.30
C ARG A 179 -22.58 3.33 23.49
N PRO A 180 -22.57 4.15 22.41
CA PRO A 180 -23.04 5.53 22.42
C PRO A 180 -24.57 5.62 22.34
N ALA A 181 -25.17 6.47 23.17
CA ALA A 181 -26.62 6.64 23.25
C ALA A 181 -27.19 7.50 22.10
N GLY A 182 -28.30 7.06 21.49
CA GLY A 182 -29.19 7.96 20.74
C GLY A 182 -29.50 7.65 19.27
N VAL A 183 -29.45 6.38 18.82
CA VAL A 183 -29.88 6.03 17.45
C VAL A 183 -31.05 5.05 17.52
N ASP A 184 -32.21 5.49 17.02
CA ASP A 184 -33.43 4.69 16.82
C ASP A 184 -33.35 4.00 15.44
N GLY A 185 -33.32 2.66 15.43
CA GLY A 185 -33.37 1.82 14.24
C GLY A 185 -33.73 0.39 14.64
N ASP A 186 -34.58 -0.28 13.85
CA ASP A 186 -35.10 -1.62 14.12
C ASP A 186 -33.97 -2.66 14.07
N TYR A 187 -33.96 -3.56 15.05
CA TYR A 187 -32.84 -4.47 15.33
C TYR A 187 -33.15 -5.85 14.73
N SER A 188 -32.29 -6.37 13.87
CA SER A 188 -32.39 -7.74 13.39
C SER A 188 -31.04 -8.45 13.47
N GLU A 189 -30.80 -9.13 14.60
CA GLU A 189 -29.83 -10.23 14.75
C GLU A 189 -30.47 -11.57 14.34
N THR A 190 -31.39 -11.52 13.39
CA THR A 190 -32.24 -12.64 12.99
C THR A 190 -31.83 -13.13 11.61
N ASP A 191 -31.85 -14.45 11.39
CA ASP A 191 -31.88 -15.11 10.07
C ASP A 191 -33.09 -14.69 9.20
N GLU A 192 -33.94 -13.79 9.71
CA GLU A 192 -35.05 -13.23 8.95
C GLU A 192 -34.52 -12.26 7.89
N LEU A 193 -35.02 -12.44 6.67
CA LEU A 193 -34.68 -11.59 5.53
C LEU A 193 -35.16 -10.16 5.78
N VAL A 194 -34.25 -9.21 5.69
CA VAL A 194 -34.56 -7.79 5.69
C VAL A 194 -34.60 -7.27 4.26
N SER A 195 -35.41 -6.24 4.02
CA SER A 195 -35.56 -5.63 2.69
C SER A 195 -34.59 -4.47 2.48
N ALA A 196 -34.43 -4.07 1.22
CA ALA A 196 -33.76 -2.84 0.80
C ALA A 196 -34.10 -1.62 1.69
N GLY A 197 -33.09 -0.83 2.01
CA GLY A 197 -33.14 0.33 2.92
C GLY A 197 -32.84 0.00 4.39
N THR A 198 -32.48 -1.24 4.72
CA THR A 198 -32.14 -1.66 6.08
C THR A 198 -30.63 -1.59 6.32
N THR A 199 -30.21 -1.03 7.46
CA THR A 199 -28.79 -1.00 7.88
C THR A 199 -28.55 -1.96 9.05
N CYS A 200 -27.72 -2.96 8.82
CA CYS A 200 -27.27 -3.97 9.76
C CYS A 200 -26.00 -3.52 10.51
N GLY A 201 -25.78 -4.01 11.74
CA GLY A 201 -24.54 -3.78 12.52
C GLY A 201 -24.45 -2.51 13.35
N ALA A 202 -25.34 -1.53 13.13
CA ALA A 202 -25.28 -0.21 13.78
C ALA A 202 -25.45 -0.23 15.31
N ALA A 203 -25.97 -1.32 15.87
CA ALA A 203 -26.27 -1.47 17.29
C ALA A 203 -25.25 -2.30 18.08
N SER A 204 -24.45 -3.13 17.41
CA SER A 204 -23.60 -4.15 18.04
C SER A 204 -22.10 -3.83 17.99
N GLY A 205 -21.70 -2.78 17.27
CA GLY A 205 -20.28 -2.48 17.02
C GLY A 205 -19.63 -3.43 16.00
N ASN A 206 -20.44 -4.25 15.32
CA ASN A 206 -20.00 -5.12 14.23
C ASN A 206 -20.03 -4.35 12.89
N THR A 207 -19.51 -4.97 11.84
CA THR A 207 -19.48 -4.42 10.47
C THR A 207 -20.83 -3.86 10.04
N LEU A 208 -20.81 -2.58 9.64
CA LEU A 208 -21.97 -1.84 9.15
C LEU A 208 -22.26 -2.21 7.70
N VAL A 209 -23.45 -2.73 7.44
CA VAL A 209 -23.86 -3.14 6.09
C VAL A 209 -25.28 -2.65 5.80
N GLU A 210 -25.46 -1.96 4.68
CA GLU A 210 -26.74 -1.53 4.14
C GLU A 210 -27.21 -2.53 3.07
N VAL A 211 -28.45 -3.02 3.20
CA VAL A 211 -29.12 -3.75 2.12
C VAL A 211 -29.75 -2.73 1.18
N ARG A 212 -29.30 -2.68 -0.08
CA ARG A 212 -29.73 -1.70 -1.07
C ARG A 212 -30.75 -2.24 -2.05
N GLU A 213 -30.61 -3.50 -2.42
CA GLU A 213 -31.51 -4.19 -3.34
C GLU A 213 -31.78 -5.60 -2.84
N GLY A 214 -32.95 -6.15 -3.18
CA GLY A 214 -33.35 -7.50 -2.80
C GLY A 214 -33.67 -7.66 -1.31
N SER A 215 -33.53 -8.89 -0.81
CA SER A 215 -33.71 -9.21 0.60
C SER A 215 -32.72 -10.27 1.05
N VAL A 216 -32.06 -10.01 2.18
CA VAL A 216 -31.00 -10.86 2.76
C VAL A 216 -31.07 -10.75 4.26
N SER A 217 -30.61 -11.76 5.01
CA SER A 217 -30.52 -11.63 6.47
C SER A 217 -29.37 -10.69 6.83
N CYS A 218 -29.49 -9.96 7.95
CA CYS A 218 -28.39 -9.12 8.40
C CYS A 218 -27.12 -9.92 8.74
N LEU A 219 -27.28 -11.15 9.23
CA LEU A 219 -26.16 -12.03 9.55
C LEU A 219 -25.43 -12.48 8.28
N ASP A 220 -26.15 -12.86 7.23
CA ASP A 220 -25.52 -13.25 5.95
C ASP A 220 -24.85 -12.05 5.29
N ALA A 221 -25.50 -10.87 5.31
CA ALA A 221 -24.93 -9.66 4.74
C ALA A 221 -23.62 -9.24 5.45
N GLN A 222 -23.59 -9.34 6.78
CA GLN A 222 -22.38 -9.06 7.56
C GLN A 222 -21.30 -10.12 7.34
N ALA A 223 -21.66 -11.40 7.35
CA ALA A 223 -20.73 -12.50 7.13
C ALA A 223 -20.05 -12.42 5.75
N VAL A 224 -20.79 -12.06 4.70
CA VAL A 224 -20.23 -11.86 3.36
C VAL A 224 -19.21 -10.72 3.33
N VAL A 225 -19.52 -9.59 3.97
CA VAL A 225 -18.60 -8.45 4.03
C VAL A 225 -17.38 -8.75 4.89
N ASP A 226 -17.56 -9.45 6.02
CA ASP A 226 -16.46 -9.85 6.91
C ASP A 226 -15.53 -10.86 6.22
N GLU A 227 -16.08 -11.87 5.54
CA GLU A 227 -15.30 -12.83 4.75
C GLU A 227 -14.58 -12.13 3.59
N TYR A 228 -15.25 -11.18 2.91
CA TYR A 228 -14.61 -10.38 1.86
C TYR A 228 -13.41 -9.59 2.40
N ARG A 229 -13.53 -8.98 3.57
CA ARG A 229 -12.42 -8.23 4.20
C ARG A 229 -11.29 -9.13 4.64
N GLU A 230 -11.60 -10.21 5.35
CA GLU A 230 -10.61 -11.19 5.79
C GLU A 230 -9.81 -11.72 4.58
N ARG A 231 -10.52 -12.09 3.51
CA ARG A 231 -9.88 -12.57 2.29
C ARG A 231 -9.10 -11.46 1.59
N ARG A 232 -9.65 -10.25 1.47
CA ARG A 232 -8.95 -9.10 0.89
C ARG A 232 -7.62 -8.83 1.60
N ASP A 233 -7.65 -8.75 2.92
CA ASP A 233 -6.47 -8.43 3.73
C ASP A 233 -5.41 -9.55 3.62
N SER A 234 -5.83 -10.77 3.30
CA SER A 234 -4.94 -11.92 3.05
C SER A 234 -4.53 -12.14 1.58
N GLU A 235 -5.34 -11.69 0.60
CA GLU A 235 -5.23 -12.05 -0.84
C GLU A 235 -4.82 -10.86 -1.74
N GLY A 236 -4.69 -9.63 -1.24
CA GLY A 236 -4.05 -8.58 -2.03
C GLY A 236 -3.98 -7.17 -1.43
N GLY A 237 -3.18 -6.31 -2.06
CA GLY A 237 -2.87 -4.96 -1.60
C GLY A 237 -3.26 -3.85 -2.58
N GLY A 238 -4.56 -3.72 -2.89
CA GLY A 238 -5.06 -2.73 -3.86
C GLY A 238 -6.40 -2.10 -3.48
N THR A 239 -6.62 -0.84 -3.89
CA THR A 239 -7.81 -0.03 -3.55
C THR A 239 -9.08 -0.39 -4.35
N THR A 240 -9.00 -1.37 -5.25
CA THR A 240 -10.10 -1.77 -6.14
C THR A 240 -10.21 -3.29 -6.24
N MET A 241 -10.00 -3.99 -5.12
CA MET A 241 -10.08 -5.44 -5.14
C MET A 241 -11.51 -5.85 -5.46
N ALA A 242 -11.68 -6.84 -6.34
CA ALA A 242 -12.94 -7.49 -6.60
C ALA A 242 -12.73 -9.00 -6.53
N MET A 243 -13.48 -9.67 -5.66
CA MET A 243 -13.39 -11.11 -5.51
C MET A 243 -14.76 -11.71 -5.26
N ARG A 244 -14.83 -13.02 -5.47
CA ARG A 244 -16.02 -13.80 -5.17
C ARG A 244 -15.96 -14.37 -3.76
N VAL A 245 -17.00 -14.11 -2.96
CA VAL A 245 -17.25 -14.65 -1.62
C VAL A 245 -18.49 -15.54 -1.69
N GLY A 246 -18.30 -16.86 -1.72
CA GLY A 246 -19.39 -17.78 -2.02
C GLY A 246 -20.04 -17.50 -3.38
N GLU A 247 -21.31 -17.10 -3.37
CA GLU A 247 -22.09 -16.70 -4.57
C GLU A 247 -22.13 -15.17 -4.78
N TRP A 248 -21.40 -14.41 -3.97
CA TRP A 248 -21.38 -12.95 -4.02
C TRP A 248 -20.14 -12.43 -4.74
N ASP A 249 -20.34 -11.49 -5.65
CA ASP A 249 -19.26 -10.73 -6.26
C ASP A 249 -19.07 -9.42 -5.46
N CYS A 250 -18.04 -9.39 -4.63
CA CYS A 250 -17.71 -8.28 -3.74
C CYS A 250 -16.57 -7.44 -4.30
N SER A 251 -16.62 -6.14 -4.09
CA SER A 251 -15.56 -5.22 -4.52
C SER A 251 -15.45 -3.97 -3.66
N ILE A 252 -14.25 -3.39 -3.61
CA ILE A 252 -14.08 -1.98 -3.24
C ILE A 252 -14.25 -1.16 -4.52
N PRO A 253 -15.28 -0.31 -4.63
CA PRO A 253 -15.40 0.59 -5.76
C PRO A 253 -14.22 1.56 -5.81
N THR A 254 -13.74 1.89 -7.01
CA THR A 254 -12.76 2.98 -7.19
C THR A 254 -13.25 4.26 -6.54
N ALA A 255 -12.37 5.16 -6.10
CA ALA A 255 -12.77 6.35 -5.34
C ALA A 255 -13.88 7.20 -6.02
N GLY A 256 -13.82 7.34 -7.35
CA GLY A 256 -14.87 8.02 -8.12
C GLY A 256 -16.21 7.28 -8.02
N ARG A 257 -16.17 5.95 -8.13
CA ARG A 257 -17.35 5.08 -8.03
C ARG A 257 -17.87 4.99 -6.60
N ALA A 258 -17.01 5.02 -5.59
CA ALA A 258 -17.37 5.05 -4.18
C ALA A 258 -18.16 6.33 -3.84
N ALA A 259 -17.76 7.48 -4.40
CA ALA A 259 -18.49 8.74 -4.25
C ALA A 259 -19.83 8.76 -5.00
N GLU A 260 -19.91 8.13 -6.18
CA GLU A 260 -21.16 7.97 -6.92
C GLU A 260 -22.15 7.03 -6.21
N LEU A 261 -21.62 5.95 -5.64
CA LEU A 261 -22.42 4.92 -4.96
C LEU A 261 -22.66 5.26 -3.49
N ASP A 262 -21.95 6.21 -2.89
CA ASP A 262 -21.96 6.46 -1.45
C ASP A 262 -21.67 5.16 -0.66
N ALA A 263 -20.62 4.43 -1.04
CA ALA A 263 -20.29 3.12 -0.50
C ALA A 263 -18.78 2.89 -0.35
N GLY A 264 -18.37 2.22 0.72
CA GLY A 264 -16.98 1.81 0.97
C GLY A 264 -16.64 0.46 0.31
N GLU A 265 -17.53 -0.51 0.44
CA GLU A 265 -17.50 -1.81 -0.21
C GLU A 265 -18.88 -2.13 -0.78
N VAL A 266 -18.95 -2.88 -1.88
CA VAL A 266 -20.21 -3.29 -2.52
C VAL A 266 -20.14 -4.76 -2.89
N CYS A 267 -21.17 -5.53 -2.49
CA CYS A 267 -21.32 -6.94 -2.85
C CYS A 267 -22.63 -7.17 -3.60
N TYR A 268 -22.53 -7.87 -4.72
CA TYR A 268 -23.64 -8.29 -5.56
C TYR A 268 -23.89 -9.78 -5.33
N GLY A 269 -25.06 -10.10 -4.80
CA GLY A 269 -25.43 -11.45 -4.40
C GLY A 269 -26.38 -12.13 -5.39
N PRO A 270 -26.78 -13.37 -5.06
CA PRO A 270 -27.83 -14.08 -5.80
C PRO A 270 -29.15 -13.30 -5.74
N ASP A 271 -30.06 -13.58 -6.69
CA ASP A 271 -31.39 -12.97 -6.78
C ASP A 271 -31.40 -11.42 -6.85
N ASP A 272 -30.38 -10.84 -7.50
CA ASP A 272 -30.19 -9.39 -7.67
C ASP A 272 -30.11 -8.62 -6.33
N VAL A 273 -29.66 -9.30 -5.25
CA VAL A 273 -29.44 -8.66 -3.96
C VAL A 273 -28.17 -7.81 -4.01
N VAL A 274 -28.24 -6.60 -3.47
CA VAL A 274 -27.08 -5.71 -3.36
C VAL A 274 -26.93 -5.25 -1.93
N ILE A 275 -25.74 -5.42 -1.38
CA ILE A 275 -25.35 -4.91 -0.07
C ILE A 275 -24.12 -4.00 -0.21
N ALA A 276 -24.01 -3.00 0.65
CA ALA A 276 -22.90 -2.07 0.65
C ALA A 276 -22.56 -1.61 2.06
N THR A 277 -21.30 -1.28 2.30
CA THR A 277 -20.90 -0.62 3.56
C THR A 277 -20.90 0.89 3.37
N PRO A 278 -21.07 1.67 4.44
CA PRO A 278 -20.93 3.13 4.36
C PRO A 278 -19.53 3.55 3.88
N PRO A 279 -19.39 4.71 3.22
CA PRO A 279 -18.08 5.23 2.83
C PRO A 279 -17.20 5.47 4.07
N GLY A 280 -15.92 5.09 3.98
CA GLY A 280 -14.97 5.20 5.11
C GLY A 280 -15.08 4.09 6.16
N SER A 281 -15.87 3.05 5.91
CA SER A 281 -16.01 1.89 6.81
C SER A 281 -14.91 0.85 6.67
N VAL A 282 -13.94 1.06 5.77
CA VAL A 282 -12.73 0.23 5.69
C VAL A 282 -11.97 0.49 6.98
N GLN A 283 -12.14 -0.41 7.95
CA GLN A 283 -11.41 -0.32 9.21
C GLN A 283 -9.91 -0.51 8.94
N PRO A 284 -9.06 0.17 9.71
CA PRO A 284 -7.60 0.16 9.55
C PRO A 284 -6.99 -1.22 9.78
#